data_AF-A0A174CZZ8-F1
#
_entry.id   AF-A0A174CZZ8-F1
#
_cell.length_a   1.000
_cell.length_b   1.000
_cell.length_c   1.000
_cell.angle_alpha   90.00
_cell.angle_beta   90.00
_cell.angle_gamma   90.00
#
_symmetry.space_group_name_H-M   'P 1'
#
loop_
_entity.id
_entity.type
_entity.pdbx_description
1 polymer ?
#
loop_
_entity_poly.entity_id
_entity_poly.type
_entity_poly.pdbx_seq_one_letter_code
_entity_poly.pdbx_strand_id
1 'polypeptide(L)'
;MIINGDSLKCVDKIYDRLYEIPKIKYISVYFRRDDIPSKYKGRVAVEELDRLGEAYTTDYQLILYNENKEEEVLVESANCGYDGTGPYATDSILQILDIKIDYDIIYEKKKIEMLEVNQYHDLGIFVSNIDKPLIIRAKFKSAYSKWNTMKKLFILGTRGVLPKEIENRCFHTSYNYLFDKELENYKTNNLLIIDEGLKRIGHEGIEIVIEKILKDNSFEYTIDEY
;
A
#
# COMPACT_ATOMS: atom_id res chain seq x y z
N MET A 1 -18.82 0.91 0.17
CA MET A 1 -18.15 1.75 1.19
C MET A 1 -17.78 3.09 0.59
N ILE A 2 -17.93 4.17 1.36
CA ILE A 2 -17.47 5.52 0.97
C ILE A 2 -16.38 5.96 1.95
N ILE A 3 -15.28 6.48 1.42
CA ILE A 3 -14.16 7.09 2.14
C ILE A 3 -14.04 8.53 1.63
N ASN A 4 -14.06 9.50 2.55
CA ASN A 4 -14.06 10.92 2.21
C ASN A 4 -13.07 11.72 3.07
N GLY A 5 -12.71 12.92 2.63
CA GLY A 5 -11.74 13.79 3.30
C GLY A 5 -10.69 14.29 2.32
N ASP A 6 -9.78 15.15 2.78
CA ASP A 6 -8.61 15.49 1.96
C ASP A 6 -7.72 14.26 1.66
N SER A 7 -6.76 14.41 0.74
CA SER A 7 -5.86 13.34 0.30
C SER A 7 -5.23 12.54 1.44
N LEU A 8 -4.73 13.21 2.48
CA LEU A 8 -4.06 12.57 3.61
C LEU A 8 -5.06 11.82 4.48
N LYS A 9 -6.20 12.45 4.79
CA LYS A 9 -7.27 11.80 5.56
C LYS A 9 -7.83 10.57 4.84
N CYS A 10 -7.89 10.59 3.51
CA CYS A 10 -8.31 9.43 2.74
C CYS A 10 -7.32 8.27 2.84
N VAL A 11 -6.03 8.56 2.78
CA VAL A 11 -4.97 7.56 3.02
C VAL A 11 -5.07 6.99 4.44
N ASP A 12 -5.21 7.83 5.46
CA ASP A 12 -5.35 7.40 6.85
C ASP A 12 -6.61 6.53 7.07
N LYS A 13 -7.75 6.95 6.52
CA LYS A 13 -8.99 6.16 6.58
C LYS A 13 -8.88 4.81 5.88
N ILE A 14 -8.10 4.70 4.81
CA ILE A 14 -7.84 3.42 4.14
C ILE A 14 -7.09 2.48 5.09
N TYR A 15 -6.12 2.98 5.86
CA TYR A 15 -5.44 2.15 6.87
C TYR A 15 -6.38 1.68 7.97
N ASP A 16 -7.17 2.59 8.53
CA ASP A 16 -8.08 2.28 9.63
C ASP A 16 -9.14 1.25 9.24
N ARG A 17 -9.51 1.22 7.96
CA ARG A 17 -10.56 0.36 7.41
C ARG A 17 -10.02 -0.73 6.49
N LEU A 18 -8.72 -0.98 6.50
CA LEU A 18 -8.07 -1.92 5.58
C LEU A 18 -8.66 -3.34 5.68
N TYR A 19 -9.15 -3.73 6.87
CA TYR A 19 -9.81 -5.02 7.10
C TYR A 19 -11.22 -5.12 6.49
N GLU A 20 -11.85 -4.00 6.16
CA GLU A 20 -13.19 -3.92 5.54
C GLU A 20 -13.13 -3.88 4.01
N ILE A 21 -11.94 -3.64 3.44
CA ILE A 21 -11.77 -3.50 2.00
C ILE A 21 -11.74 -4.89 1.36
N PRO A 22 -12.66 -5.19 0.42
CA PRO A 22 -12.68 -6.48 -0.24
C PRO A 22 -11.48 -6.64 -1.16
N LYS A 23 -11.27 -7.86 -1.66
CA LYS A 23 -10.31 -8.10 -2.74
C LYS A 23 -10.72 -7.29 -3.97
N ILE A 24 -9.82 -6.43 -4.45
CA ILE A 24 -10.06 -5.53 -5.57
C ILE A 24 -9.65 -6.20 -6.87
N LYS A 25 -10.52 -6.10 -7.88
CA LYS A 25 -10.32 -6.61 -9.23
C LYS A 25 -10.48 -5.57 -10.33
N TYR A 26 -11.19 -4.48 -10.07
CA TYR A 26 -11.31 -3.39 -11.05
C TYR A 26 -11.00 -2.06 -10.39
N ILE A 27 -10.39 -1.18 -11.17
CA ILE A 27 -10.08 0.19 -10.75
C ILE A 27 -10.64 1.14 -11.78
N SER A 28 -11.25 2.21 -11.31
CA SER A 28 -11.57 3.36 -12.14
C SER A 28 -11.09 4.64 -11.47
N VAL A 29 -10.37 5.46 -12.23
CA VAL A 29 -9.90 6.77 -11.80
C VAL A 29 -10.43 7.80 -12.79
N TYR A 30 -11.09 8.83 -12.28
CA TYR A 30 -11.65 9.94 -13.07
C TYR A 30 -11.13 11.25 -12.50
N PHE A 31 -10.54 12.10 -13.35
CA PHE A 31 -9.99 13.39 -12.92
C PHE A 31 -10.94 14.56 -13.19
N ARG A 32 -11.91 14.37 -14.07
CA ARG A 32 -12.88 15.39 -14.46
C ARG A 32 -14.28 14.91 -14.13
N ARG A 33 -15.09 15.82 -13.61
CA ARG A 33 -16.50 15.59 -13.28
C ARG A 33 -17.29 14.97 -14.43
N ASP A 34 -17.03 15.45 -15.64
CA ASP A 34 -17.79 15.06 -16.82
C ASP A 34 -17.60 13.59 -17.18
N ASP A 35 -16.41 13.05 -16.89
CA ASP A 35 -16.01 11.68 -17.16
C ASP A 35 -16.53 10.68 -16.11
N ILE A 36 -16.95 11.17 -14.94
CA ILE A 36 -17.51 10.34 -13.85
C ILE A 36 -18.84 9.72 -14.30
N PRO A 37 -19.08 8.41 -14.11
CA PRO A 37 -20.37 7.80 -14.41
C PRO A 37 -21.53 8.47 -13.66
N SER A 38 -22.67 8.68 -14.33
CA SER A 38 -23.81 9.44 -13.79
C SER A 38 -24.32 8.92 -12.43
N LYS A 39 -24.19 7.61 -12.15
CA LYS A 39 -24.57 7.03 -10.85
C LYS A 39 -23.76 7.56 -9.66
N TYR A 40 -22.56 8.09 -9.92
CA TYR A 40 -21.66 8.66 -8.91
C TYR A 40 -21.62 10.19 -8.96
N LYS A 41 -22.16 10.81 -10.03
CA LYS A 41 -22.30 12.26 -10.11
C LYS A 41 -23.21 12.74 -8.96
N GLY A 42 -22.73 13.71 -8.18
CA GLY A 42 -23.48 14.29 -7.06
C GLY A 42 -23.44 13.48 -5.75
N ARG A 43 -22.68 12.37 -5.68
CA ARG A 43 -22.46 11.65 -4.42
C ARG A 43 -21.48 12.33 -3.44
N VAL A 44 -20.74 13.35 -3.91
CA VAL A 44 -20.68 14.76 -3.40
C VAL A 44 -19.30 15.40 -3.72
N ALA A 45 -19.33 16.71 -4.03
CA ALA A 45 -18.20 17.62 -4.27
C ALA A 45 -17.59 18.14 -2.95
N VAL A 46 -16.27 18.37 -2.90
CA VAL A 46 -15.65 19.09 -1.78
C VAL A 46 -15.48 20.56 -2.12
N GLU A 47 -16.16 21.42 -1.37
CA GLU A 47 -15.90 22.86 -1.27
C GLU A 47 -15.14 23.13 0.04
N GLU A 48 -13.90 23.61 -0.04
CA GLU A 48 -13.18 24.43 0.97
C GLU A 48 -12.06 25.14 0.18
N LEU A 49 -11.81 26.46 0.18
CA LEU A 49 -12.16 27.56 1.08
C LEU A 49 -12.20 28.88 0.27
N ASP A 50 -13.24 29.67 0.52
CA ASP A 50 -13.51 31.02 0.02
C ASP A 50 -12.49 32.07 0.52
N ARG A 51 -11.20 31.95 0.14
CA ARG A 51 -10.19 32.95 0.53
C ARG A 51 -9.29 33.50 -0.58
N LEU A 52 -9.35 32.95 -1.81
CA LEU A 52 -8.57 33.45 -2.94
C LEU A 52 -9.34 33.35 -4.27
N GLY A 53 -10.58 33.84 -4.31
CA GLY A 53 -11.24 34.32 -5.54
C GLY A 53 -11.49 33.36 -6.72
N GLU A 54 -10.96 32.14 -6.73
CA GLU A 54 -11.13 31.17 -7.81
C GLU A 54 -11.26 29.76 -7.21
N ALA A 55 -12.50 29.27 -7.15
CA ALA A 55 -12.80 27.90 -6.75
C ALA A 55 -12.44 26.94 -7.92
N TYR A 56 -11.29 26.29 -7.83
CA TYR A 56 -10.93 25.19 -8.73
C TYR A 56 -11.56 23.88 -8.20
N THR A 57 -12.80 23.59 -8.61
CA THR A 57 -13.43 22.30 -8.34
C THR A 57 -12.82 21.24 -9.26
N THR A 58 -11.99 20.35 -8.75
CA THR A 58 -11.56 19.15 -9.47
C THR A 58 -12.23 17.93 -8.85
N ASP A 59 -13.27 17.43 -9.52
CA ASP A 59 -13.98 16.21 -9.12
C ASP A 59 -13.13 14.99 -9.49
N TYR A 60 -12.18 14.64 -8.61
CA TYR A 60 -11.39 13.42 -8.72
C TYR A 60 -12.06 12.28 -7.95
N GLN A 61 -12.14 11.12 -8.59
CA GLN A 61 -12.71 9.92 -7.98
C GLN A 61 -11.85 8.69 -8.28
N LEU A 62 -11.47 7.99 -7.20
CA LEU A 62 -10.98 6.62 -7.26
C LEU A 62 -12.11 5.68 -6.86
N ILE A 63 -12.40 4.71 -7.71
CA ILE A 63 -13.42 3.68 -7.48
C ILE A 63 -12.77 2.32 -7.62
N LEU A 64 -12.92 1.50 -6.57
CA LEU A 64 -12.38 0.15 -6.50
C LEU A 64 -13.55 -0.83 -6.44
N TYR A 65 -13.44 -1.94 -7.16
CA TYR A 65 -14.50 -2.94 -7.23
C TYR A 65 -13.94 -4.33 -6.95
N ASN A 66 -14.76 -5.16 -6.30
CA ASN A 66 -14.52 -6.60 -6.25
C ASN A 66 -14.79 -7.29 -7.60
N GLU A 67 -14.52 -8.59 -7.69
CA GLU A 67 -14.62 -9.39 -8.91
C GLU A 67 -16.01 -9.37 -9.58
N ASN A 68 -17.08 -9.23 -8.80
CA ASN A 68 -18.45 -9.22 -9.30
C ASN A 68 -19.02 -7.79 -9.46
N LYS A 69 -18.25 -6.75 -9.10
CA LYS A 69 -18.70 -5.34 -9.00
C LYS A 69 -19.90 -5.13 -8.06
N GLU A 70 -20.13 -6.06 -7.14
CA GLU A 70 -21.20 -5.96 -6.14
C GLU A 70 -20.76 -5.11 -4.95
N GLU A 71 -19.45 -5.13 -4.62
CA GLU A 71 -18.87 -4.29 -3.59
C GLU A 71 -18.02 -3.19 -4.22
N GLU A 72 -18.35 -1.96 -3.87
CA GLU A 72 -17.69 -0.75 -4.37
C GLU A 72 -17.04 -0.02 -3.19
N VAL A 73 -15.77 0.34 -3.33
CA VAL A 73 -15.10 1.32 -2.46
C VAL A 73 -14.93 2.60 -3.26
N LEU A 74 -15.70 3.62 -2.89
CA LEU A 74 -15.58 4.96 -3.43
C LEU A 74 -14.66 5.77 -2.52
N VAL A 75 -13.51 6.18 -3.04
CA VAL A 75 -12.61 7.14 -2.37
C VAL A 75 -12.85 8.50 -2.99
N GLU A 76 -13.55 9.32 -2.22
CA GLU A 76 -13.91 10.70 -2.52
C GLU A 76 -12.76 11.61 -2.10
N SER A 77 -12.42 12.59 -2.93
CA SER A 77 -11.43 13.62 -2.57
C SER A 77 -10.03 13.09 -2.23
N ALA A 78 -9.64 12.00 -2.90
CA ALA A 78 -8.20 11.72 -3.11
C ALA A 78 -7.46 12.92 -3.76
N ASN A 79 -8.19 13.94 -4.25
CA ASN A 79 -7.70 15.29 -4.46
C ASN A 79 -7.87 16.17 -3.21
N CYS A 80 -6.78 16.56 -2.57
CA CYS A 80 -6.56 17.91 -2.06
C CYS A 80 -5.07 18.11 -1.80
N GLY A 81 -4.43 18.72 -2.77
CA GLY A 81 -3.32 19.62 -2.53
C GLY A 81 -3.27 20.50 -3.75
N TYR A 82 -3.23 21.81 -3.50
CA TYR A 82 -2.69 22.84 -4.37
C TYR A 82 -2.08 22.27 -5.65
N ASP A 83 -2.61 22.61 -6.83
CA ASP A 83 -2.03 22.32 -8.15
C ASP A 83 -0.93 21.22 -8.13
N GLY A 84 -1.32 19.94 -7.97
CA GLY A 84 -0.39 18.83 -8.24
C GLY A 84 -0.33 17.61 -7.32
N THR A 85 -1.13 17.45 -6.25
CA THR A 85 -0.97 16.27 -5.35
C THR A 85 -1.99 15.13 -5.52
N GLY A 86 -3.07 15.31 -6.28
CA GLY A 86 -4.12 14.31 -6.53
C GLY A 86 -3.65 12.89 -6.89
N PRO A 87 -2.70 12.71 -7.83
CA PRO A 87 -2.22 11.37 -8.19
C PRO A 87 -1.50 10.66 -7.04
N TYR A 88 -0.87 11.40 -6.11
CA TYR A 88 -0.09 10.82 -5.01
C TYR A 88 -0.95 10.06 -3.99
N ALA A 89 -2.14 10.54 -3.68
CA ALA A 89 -3.04 9.86 -2.75
C ALA A 89 -3.55 8.55 -3.36
N THR A 90 -3.88 8.55 -4.65
CA THR A 90 -4.30 7.32 -5.33
C THR A 90 -3.17 6.34 -5.45
N ASP A 91 -1.98 6.79 -5.85
CA ASP A 91 -0.76 5.99 -5.84
C ASP A 91 -0.55 5.33 -4.46
N SER A 92 -0.60 6.11 -3.39
CA SER A 92 -0.51 5.61 -2.01
C SER A 92 -1.59 4.58 -1.67
N ILE A 93 -2.85 4.85 -2.00
CA ILE A 93 -3.97 3.94 -1.71
C ILE A 93 -3.82 2.63 -2.47
N LEU A 94 -3.48 2.67 -3.76
CA LEU A 94 -3.26 1.47 -4.55
C LEU A 94 -2.11 0.64 -3.99
N GLN A 95 -1.04 1.28 -3.53
CA GLN A 95 0.08 0.61 -2.88
C GLN A 95 -0.27 0.04 -1.51
N ILE A 96 -1.06 0.73 -0.67
CA ILE A 96 -1.58 0.20 0.60
C ILE A 96 -2.41 -1.07 0.35
N LEU A 97 -3.18 -1.08 -0.72
CA LEU A 97 -4.00 -2.22 -1.12
C LEU A 97 -3.21 -3.30 -1.87
N ASP A 98 -1.89 -3.15 -2.00
CA ASP A 98 -0.98 -4.01 -2.76
C ASP A 98 -1.41 -4.23 -4.22
N ILE A 99 -2.13 -3.27 -4.80
CA ILE A 99 -2.50 -3.30 -6.21
C ILE A 99 -1.27 -2.85 -7.00
N LYS A 100 -0.59 -3.80 -7.63
CA LYS A 100 0.64 -3.54 -8.39
C LYS A 100 0.30 -3.25 -9.86
N ILE A 101 0.48 -1.99 -10.24
CA ILE A 101 0.29 -1.49 -11.61
C ILE A 101 1.48 -0.62 -11.98
N ASP A 102 1.57 -0.21 -13.25
CA ASP A 102 2.47 0.89 -13.62
C ASP A 102 1.90 2.20 -13.08
N TYR A 103 2.40 2.67 -11.94
CA TYR A 103 1.86 3.84 -11.24
C TYR A 103 2.00 5.15 -12.04
N ASP A 104 2.88 5.22 -13.05
CA ASP A 104 3.02 6.41 -13.92
C ASP A 104 1.71 6.70 -14.67
N ILE A 105 0.90 5.66 -14.95
CA ILE A 105 -0.40 5.83 -15.60
C ILE A 105 -1.33 6.78 -14.83
N ILE A 106 -1.18 6.85 -13.50
CA ILE A 106 -1.94 7.73 -12.60
C ILE A 106 -1.55 9.19 -12.85
N TYR A 107 -0.29 9.46 -13.18
CA TYR A 107 0.19 10.81 -13.42
C TYR A 107 -0.04 11.25 -14.88
N GLU A 108 -0.16 10.30 -15.82
CA GLU A 108 -0.28 10.59 -17.25
C GLU A 108 -1.73 10.70 -17.77
N LYS A 109 -2.65 9.86 -17.23
CA LYS A 109 -4.00 9.73 -17.80
C LYS A 109 -5.05 10.41 -16.93
N LYS A 110 -5.94 11.18 -17.58
CA LYS A 110 -7.08 11.85 -16.94
C LYS A 110 -8.29 10.94 -16.69
N LYS A 111 -8.25 9.73 -17.25
CA LYS A 111 -9.23 8.68 -17.05
C LYS A 111 -8.51 7.33 -17.15
N ILE A 112 -8.70 6.50 -16.14
CA ILE A 112 -8.10 5.16 -16.07
C ILE A 112 -9.22 4.19 -15.74
N GLU A 113 -9.39 3.17 -16.57
CA GLU A 113 -10.26 2.04 -16.28
C GLU A 113 -9.43 0.79 -16.49
N MET A 114 -9.11 0.08 -15.40
CA MET A 114 -8.33 -1.15 -15.44
C MET A 114 -9.21 -2.32 -15.07
N LEU A 115 -9.20 -3.32 -15.94
CA LEU A 115 -9.84 -4.60 -15.72
C LEU A 115 -8.79 -5.60 -15.22
N GLU A 116 -9.18 -6.40 -14.22
CA GLU A 116 -8.39 -7.50 -13.69
C GLU A 116 -7.03 -7.08 -13.09
N VAL A 117 -7.07 -6.19 -12.11
CA VAL A 117 -5.85 -5.83 -11.37
C VAL A 117 -5.37 -6.97 -10.49
N ASN A 118 -4.05 -7.03 -10.33
CA ASN A 118 -3.38 -7.99 -9.47
C ASN A 118 -3.06 -7.37 -8.11
N GLN A 119 -3.40 -8.11 -7.06
CA GLN A 119 -3.01 -7.79 -5.69
C GLN A 119 -1.98 -8.81 -5.23
N TYR A 120 -0.79 -8.34 -4.87
CA TYR A 120 0.33 -9.16 -4.43
C TYR A 120 0.68 -8.79 -2.98
N HIS A 121 0.11 -9.55 -2.04
CA HIS A 121 0.31 -9.35 -0.61
C HIS A 121 1.54 -10.10 -0.13
N ASP A 122 2.68 -9.83 -0.75
CA ASP A 122 3.95 -10.48 -0.42
C ASP A 122 4.81 -9.54 0.41
N LEU A 123 5.67 -10.12 1.26
CA LEU A 123 6.59 -9.39 2.13
C LEU A 123 7.95 -10.08 2.14
N GLY A 124 8.95 -9.37 1.67
CA GLY A 124 10.36 -9.67 1.87
C GLY A 124 10.94 -8.79 2.97
N ILE A 125 11.62 -9.37 3.95
CA ILE A 125 12.37 -8.60 4.96
C ILE A 125 13.75 -9.19 5.10
N PHE A 126 14.77 -8.35 4.90
CA PHE A 126 16.13 -8.63 5.34
C PHE A 126 16.29 -8.10 6.77
N VAL A 127 16.63 -8.96 7.71
CA VAL A 127 16.86 -8.61 9.11
C VAL A 127 18.34 -8.49 9.35
N SER A 128 18.78 -7.32 9.80
CA SER A 128 20.18 -7.00 10.03
C SER A 128 20.42 -6.57 11.48
N ASN A 129 21.69 -6.24 11.78
CA ASN A 129 22.13 -5.88 13.13
C ASN A 129 21.94 -7.02 14.16
N ILE A 130 22.12 -8.25 13.69
CA ILE A 130 22.19 -9.50 14.46
C ILE A 130 23.36 -10.33 13.92
N ASP A 131 23.90 -11.25 14.73
CA ASP A 131 25.12 -12.01 14.40
C ASP A 131 25.01 -12.76 13.06
N LYS A 132 23.82 -13.30 12.79
CA LYS A 132 23.48 -13.92 11.51
C LYS A 132 22.21 -13.26 10.96
N PRO A 133 22.31 -12.47 9.89
CA PRO A 133 21.15 -11.84 9.26
C PRO A 133 20.12 -12.89 8.81
N LEU A 134 18.84 -12.51 8.84
CA LEU A 134 17.74 -13.37 8.39
C LEU A 134 17.12 -12.84 7.11
N ILE A 135 16.67 -13.74 6.26
CA ILE A 135 15.87 -13.47 5.08
C ILE A 135 14.47 -14.03 5.33
N ILE A 136 13.48 -13.15 5.38
CA ILE A 136 12.08 -13.53 5.57
C ILE A 136 11.35 -13.34 4.25
N ARG A 137 10.59 -14.36 3.85
CA ARG A 137 9.62 -14.26 2.74
C ARG A 137 8.27 -14.72 3.25
N ALA A 138 7.23 -13.92 3.09
CA ALA A 138 5.90 -14.26 3.57
C ALA A 138 4.81 -13.81 2.59
N LYS A 139 3.72 -14.58 2.53
CA LYS A 139 2.52 -14.29 1.74
C LYS A 139 1.29 -14.18 2.62
N PHE A 140 0.43 -13.21 2.32
CA PHE A 140 -0.74 -12.87 3.13
C PHE A 140 -2.03 -12.93 2.32
N LYS A 141 -3.13 -13.30 2.99
CA LYS A 141 -4.45 -13.38 2.32
C LYS A 141 -5.01 -12.01 1.97
N SER A 142 -4.55 -10.96 2.65
CA SER A 142 -5.03 -9.59 2.50
C SER A 142 -3.93 -8.58 2.82
N ALA A 143 -4.09 -7.37 2.28
CA ALA A 143 -3.26 -6.21 2.62
C ALA A 143 -3.28 -5.92 4.12
N TYR A 144 -4.43 -6.10 4.79
CA TYR A 144 -4.55 -5.92 6.24
C TYR A 144 -3.61 -6.84 7.02
N SER A 145 -3.59 -8.14 6.70
CA SER A 145 -2.71 -9.09 7.39
C SER A 145 -1.23 -8.78 7.15
N LYS A 146 -0.85 -8.39 5.93
CA LYS A 146 0.51 -7.93 5.61
C LYS A 146 0.87 -6.70 6.45
N TRP A 147 0.04 -5.66 6.42
CA TRP A 147 0.27 -4.41 7.14
C TRP A 147 0.42 -4.61 8.64
N ASN A 148 -0.49 -5.37 9.26
CA ASN A 148 -0.43 -5.69 10.68
C ASN A 148 0.86 -6.44 11.05
N THR A 149 1.30 -7.35 10.19
CA THR A 149 2.56 -8.08 10.37
C THR A 149 3.76 -7.15 10.28
N MET A 150 3.82 -6.28 9.26
CA MET A 150 4.87 -5.27 9.13
C MET A 150 4.94 -4.40 10.39
N LYS A 151 3.81 -3.86 10.87
CA LYS A 151 3.77 -3.06 12.10
C LYS A 151 4.38 -3.80 13.30
N LYS A 152 4.06 -5.08 13.47
CA LYS A 152 4.61 -5.89 14.58
C LYS A 152 6.11 -6.14 14.42
N LEU A 153 6.59 -6.44 13.22
CA LEU A 153 8.00 -6.69 12.96
C LEU A 153 8.85 -5.42 13.15
N PHE A 154 8.36 -4.25 12.72
CA PHE A 154 9.03 -2.97 12.91
C PHE A 154 8.93 -2.41 14.34
N ILE A 155 8.34 -3.13 15.29
CA ILE A 155 8.55 -2.84 16.74
C ILE A 155 9.92 -3.34 17.20
N LEU A 156 10.51 -4.32 16.49
CA LEU A 156 11.80 -4.91 16.85
C LEU A 156 13.01 -4.06 16.42
N GLY A 157 12.77 -2.95 15.72
CA GLY A 157 13.84 -2.20 15.11
C GLY A 157 13.36 -1.10 14.20
N THR A 158 14.29 -0.56 13.43
CA THR A 158 14.01 0.54 12.51
C THR A 158 13.97 0.06 11.06
N ARG A 159 13.09 0.66 10.24
CA ARG A 159 13.11 0.45 8.79
C ARG A 159 14.33 1.14 8.19
N GLY A 160 15.15 0.37 7.48
CA GLY A 160 16.29 0.90 6.74
C GLY A 160 16.06 0.86 5.22
N VAL A 161 17.02 1.38 4.47
CA VAL A 161 17.06 1.26 3.01
C VAL A 161 17.68 -0.08 2.65
N LEU A 162 16.92 -0.95 1.98
CA LEU A 162 17.43 -2.23 1.50
C LEU A 162 18.39 -2.02 0.31
N PRO A 163 19.67 -2.45 0.40
CA PRO A 163 20.58 -2.36 -0.73
C PRO A 163 20.10 -3.20 -1.91
N LYS A 164 20.13 -2.63 -3.13
CA LYS A 164 19.62 -3.30 -4.35
C LYS A 164 20.32 -4.63 -4.65
N GLU A 165 21.58 -4.77 -4.25
CA GLU A 165 22.34 -6.03 -4.36
C GLU A 165 21.75 -7.14 -3.47
N ILE A 166 21.39 -6.81 -2.22
CA ILE A 166 20.75 -7.74 -1.29
C ILE A 166 19.33 -8.03 -1.79
N GLU A 167 18.59 -7.01 -2.21
CA GLU A 167 17.24 -7.18 -2.75
C GLU A 167 17.22 -8.17 -3.92
N ASN A 168 18.11 -7.98 -4.91
CA ASN A 168 18.23 -8.85 -6.07
C ASN A 168 18.62 -10.27 -5.68
N ARG A 169 19.56 -10.44 -4.73
CA ARG A 169 20.01 -11.77 -4.31
C ARG A 169 18.96 -12.53 -3.50
N CYS A 170 18.22 -11.85 -2.64
CA CYS A 170 17.36 -12.49 -1.64
C CYS A 170 15.89 -12.57 -2.08
N PHE A 171 15.40 -11.59 -2.84
CA PHE A 171 13.98 -11.42 -3.13
C PHE A 171 13.68 -11.39 -4.63
N HIS A 172 14.52 -12.03 -5.44
CA HIS A 172 14.25 -12.21 -6.86
C HIS A 172 12.89 -12.90 -7.02
N THR A 173 11.96 -12.17 -7.62
CA THR A 173 10.59 -12.61 -7.82
C THR A 173 10.20 -12.38 -9.26
N SER A 174 9.43 -13.32 -9.81
CA SER A 174 9.03 -13.35 -11.21
C SER A 174 7.76 -12.52 -11.50
N TYR A 175 7.56 -11.41 -10.78
CA TYR A 175 6.40 -10.57 -11.04
C TYR A 175 6.59 -9.76 -12.31
N ASN A 176 5.50 -9.57 -13.06
CA ASN A 176 5.42 -8.65 -14.18
C ASN A 176 5.25 -7.19 -13.70
N TYR A 177 6.01 -6.79 -12.66
CA TYR A 177 5.94 -5.47 -12.03
C TYR A 177 7.34 -5.03 -11.58
N LEU A 178 7.61 -3.72 -11.68
CA LEU A 178 8.86 -3.10 -11.27
C LEU A 178 8.74 -2.55 -9.85
N PHE A 179 9.38 -3.21 -8.88
CA PHE A 179 9.43 -2.79 -7.47
C PHE A 179 10.04 -1.40 -7.23
N ASP A 180 10.77 -0.88 -8.21
CA ASP A 180 11.47 0.41 -8.14
C ASP A 180 10.53 1.61 -7.92
N LYS A 181 9.22 1.44 -8.13
CA LYS A 181 8.21 2.51 -7.97
C LYS A 181 7.40 2.41 -6.68
N GLU A 182 7.68 1.43 -5.81
CA GLU A 182 7.01 1.33 -4.52
C GLU A 182 7.51 2.42 -3.56
N LEU A 183 6.57 3.14 -2.95
CA LEU A 183 6.85 4.07 -1.86
C LEU A 183 7.39 3.29 -0.68
N GLU A 184 8.34 3.89 0.04
CA GLU A 184 9.09 3.26 1.13
C GLU A 184 8.21 2.60 2.19
N ASN A 185 7.02 3.15 2.46
CA ASN A 185 6.11 2.61 3.46
C ASN A 185 5.33 1.36 3.01
N TYR A 186 5.31 1.08 1.71
CA TYR A 186 4.49 0.04 1.07
C TYR A 186 5.32 -0.99 0.31
N LYS A 187 6.65 -0.89 0.42
CA LYS A 187 7.56 -1.80 -0.26
C LYS A 187 7.28 -3.24 0.11
N THR A 188 7.33 -4.09 -0.91
CA THR A 188 7.30 -5.53 -0.79
C THR A 188 8.58 -6.00 -0.10
N ASN A 189 9.73 -5.50 -0.51
CA ASN A 189 11.03 -5.84 0.06
C ASN A 189 11.53 -4.74 1.00
N ASN A 190 11.90 -5.12 2.22
CA ASN A 190 12.25 -4.18 3.28
C ASN A 190 13.54 -4.58 3.99
N LEU A 191 14.17 -3.59 4.65
CA LEU A 191 15.24 -3.81 5.61
C LEU A 191 14.73 -3.53 7.02
N LEU A 192 14.87 -4.50 7.92
CA LEU A 192 14.68 -4.34 9.35
C LEU A 192 16.03 -4.33 10.05
N ILE A 193 16.36 -3.24 10.73
CA ILE A 193 17.58 -3.11 11.53
C ILE A 193 17.18 -3.31 12.99
N ILE A 194 17.55 -4.45 13.58
CA ILE A 194 17.17 -4.79 14.96
C ILE A 194 17.76 -3.77 15.94
N ASP A 195 16.96 -3.35 16.91
CA ASP A 195 17.41 -2.40 17.93
C ASP A 195 18.52 -2.99 18.80
N GLU A 196 19.50 -2.15 19.16
CA GLU A 196 20.69 -2.58 19.92
C GLU A 196 20.33 -3.27 21.23
N GLY A 197 19.28 -2.79 21.91
CA GLY A 197 18.79 -3.36 23.16
C GLY A 197 18.17 -4.76 23.02
N LEU A 198 17.79 -5.17 21.81
CA LEU A 198 17.23 -6.48 21.52
C LEU A 198 18.28 -7.51 21.12
N LYS A 199 19.50 -7.11 20.76
CA LYS A 199 20.62 -8.05 20.47
C LYS A 199 20.87 -9.06 21.59
N ARG A 200 20.59 -8.68 22.84
CA ARG A 200 20.77 -9.54 24.03
C ARG A 200 19.93 -10.83 24.00
N ILE A 201 18.84 -10.88 23.23
CA ILE A 201 18.04 -12.11 23.10
C ILE A 201 18.64 -13.10 22.09
N GLY A 202 19.69 -12.68 21.37
CA GLY A 202 20.41 -13.50 20.41
C GLY A 202 19.62 -13.75 19.12
N HIS A 203 20.32 -14.35 18.16
CA HIS A 203 19.75 -14.73 16.87
C HIS A 203 18.52 -15.65 17.03
N GLU A 204 18.64 -16.74 17.79
CA GLU A 204 17.55 -17.70 18.02
C GLU A 204 16.32 -17.04 18.64
N GLY A 205 16.51 -16.12 19.59
CA GLY A 205 15.42 -15.38 20.22
C GLY A 205 14.70 -14.45 19.24
N ILE A 206 15.44 -13.75 18.38
CA ILE A 206 14.87 -12.90 17.34
C ILE A 206 14.10 -13.73 16.32
N GLU A 207 14.68 -14.85 15.86
CA GLU A 207 14.03 -15.78 14.93
C GLU A 207 12.71 -16.30 15.48
N ILE A 208 12.68 -16.76 16.74
CA ILE A 208 11.46 -17.25 17.41
C ILE A 208 10.37 -16.16 17.48
N VAL A 209 10.75 -14.93 17.82
CA VAL A 209 9.78 -13.80 17.89
C VAL A 209 9.20 -13.51 16.51
N ILE A 210 10.05 -13.47 15.48
CA ILE A 210 9.63 -13.23 14.09
C ILE A 210 8.72 -14.37 13.61
N GLU A 211 9.12 -15.62 13.84
CA GLU A 211 8.34 -16.79 13.46
C GLU A 211 6.93 -16.76 14.08
N LYS A 212 6.84 -16.39 15.36
CA LYS A 212 5.56 -16.24 16.05
C LYS A 212 4.67 -15.15 15.41
N ILE A 213 5.24 -14.00 15.06
CA ILE A 213 4.51 -12.92 14.39
C ILE A 213 3.98 -13.39 13.02
N LEU A 214 4.78 -14.15 12.27
CA LEU A 214 4.41 -14.66 10.94
C LEU A 214 3.34 -15.75 11.01
N LYS A 215 3.47 -16.72 11.93
CA LYS A 215 2.48 -17.81 12.13
C LYS A 215 1.06 -17.30 12.34
N ASP A 216 0.91 -16.18 13.05
CA ASP A 216 -0.40 -15.62 13.39
C ASP A 216 -1.10 -14.92 12.22
N ASN A 217 -0.38 -14.55 11.15
CA ASN A 217 -0.89 -13.61 10.15
C ASN A 217 -0.67 -14.02 8.69
N SER A 218 0.35 -14.83 8.39
CA SER A 218 0.68 -15.28 7.03
C SER A 218 0.10 -16.67 6.74
N PHE A 219 -0.12 -17.00 5.47
CA PHE A 219 -0.53 -18.36 5.07
C PHE A 219 0.64 -19.20 4.56
N GLU A 220 1.75 -18.55 4.22
CA GLU A 220 2.99 -19.16 3.75
C GLU A 220 4.13 -18.23 4.16
N TYR A 221 5.19 -18.78 4.74
CA TYR A 221 6.41 -18.02 5.03
C TYR A 221 7.65 -18.92 5.10
N THR A 222 8.82 -18.33 4.86
CA THR A 222 10.14 -18.90 5.12
C THR A 222 10.99 -17.91 5.91
N ILE A 223 11.90 -18.45 6.72
CA ILE A 223 12.95 -17.71 7.42
C ILE A 223 14.24 -18.46 7.14
N ASP A 224 15.20 -17.80 6.49
CA ASP A 224 16.49 -18.37 6.12
C ASP A 224 17.62 -17.51 6.71
N GLU A 225 18.77 -18.11 7.04
CA GLU A 225 20.00 -17.34 7.30
C GLU A 225 20.55 -16.78 5.97
N TYR A 226 21.12 -15.57 5.98
CA TYR A 226 21.77 -14.94 4.79
C TYR A 226 23.16 -15.49 4.46
#